data_AF-A0A524FYD3-F1
#
_entry.id   AF-A0A524FYD3-F1
#
_cell.length_a   1.000
_cell.length_b   1.000
_cell.length_c   1.000
_cell.angle_alpha   90.00
_cell.angle_beta   90.00
_cell.angle_gamma   90.00
#
_symmetry.space_group_name_H-M   'P 1'
#
loop_
_entity.id
_entity.type
_entity.pdbx_description
1 polymer ?
#
loop_
_entity_poly.entity_id
_entity_poly.type
_entity_poly.pdbx_seq_one_letter_code
_entity_poly.pdbx_strand_id
1 'polypeptide(L)'
;MGYYWETTTGRRPSKSNGSRIVALLIIMMIVVSAGIFYVVTIGPENYVAPKAKVRVAILDSGIDIDIGLQNRVAVSKSFITVANGYDYTDLTVSDSRPEDVPHGTIIAKQIATSPNIEIVNGKVLGEGGSATTKALIEAINWAVEQNSSVINLSLGGSPTFKDPLKDAMEWAFAQGVVVVASAGNDGDDGVLGTTIDSPALYDACIAVGALLEDGKPAGFSSIGPARDQYMKPDIVAAGYTTSPDGTRYYGTSFSAPQVAIAAAELIGHSIDGNITYTAGSIMTALLKGADPMNNYPTYLVGAGKLNTAASLRLIQESSVDGELPAISYAFPGELPIEYERLFASDVYRFNVRILTGDNTTYMTEVTSANSEAFVVDDSFVINQIGRTVITIEVPESGVSSINGTITFTSEDFGATSLHISFDVNTAIARVAFDITHTPWDIDSIYGQFREFYKILVENDISVTEIRDRSMINLTTLQQYDAVVILDPCAYDINETDPLDLSVFSITFSEEETQAYQDYFNAGGGIFVVALS
;
A
#
# COMPACT_ATOMS: atom_id res chain seq x y z
N MET A 1 14.21 -8.91 -20.58
CA MET A 1 15.34 -9.87 -20.73
C MET A 1 16.10 -9.80 -19.41
N GLY A 2 16.30 -10.95 -18.76
CA GLY A 2 16.65 -11.12 -17.33
C GLY A 2 17.85 -10.32 -16.81
N TYR A 3 18.08 -10.32 -15.49
CA TYR A 3 18.82 -11.42 -14.85
C TYR A 3 18.31 -11.82 -13.45
N TYR A 4 17.89 -13.10 -13.36
CA TYR A 4 18.14 -14.00 -12.24
C TYR A 4 19.66 -14.35 -12.16
N TRP A 5 20.09 -14.98 -11.05
CA TRP A 5 21.26 -15.86 -10.83
C TRP A 5 22.48 -15.37 -10.00
N GLU A 6 22.91 -16.31 -9.16
CA GLU A 6 24.16 -16.47 -8.41
C GLU A 6 25.44 -16.02 -9.11
N THR A 7 26.47 -15.70 -8.31
CA THR A 7 27.86 -15.96 -8.67
C THR A 7 28.53 -16.90 -7.67
N THR A 8 28.72 -18.16 -8.08
CA THR A 8 29.75 -19.02 -7.50
C THR A 8 31.13 -18.53 -7.95
N THR A 9 32.00 -18.13 -7.02
CA THR A 9 33.40 -18.65 -6.87
C THR A 9 34.17 -17.84 -5.81
N GLY A 10 34.49 -18.49 -4.69
CA GLY A 10 35.42 -17.93 -3.69
C GLY A 10 35.26 -18.48 -2.27
N ARG A 11 35.27 -19.80 -2.09
CA ARG A 11 35.27 -20.42 -0.75
C ARG A 11 36.47 -19.94 0.09
N ARG A 12 36.20 -19.12 1.11
CA ARG A 12 36.94 -19.14 2.39
C ARG A 12 36.01 -19.75 3.45
N PRO A 13 36.46 -20.71 4.27
CA PRO A 13 35.58 -21.35 5.24
C PRO A 13 35.26 -20.34 6.35
N SER A 14 34.00 -19.95 6.49
CA SER A 14 33.54 -19.23 7.68
C SER A 14 33.46 -20.24 8.84
N LYS A 15 34.02 -19.83 9.98
CA LYS A 15 33.85 -20.54 11.24
C LYS A 15 32.38 -20.45 11.62
N SER A 16 31.76 -21.59 11.90
CA SER A 16 30.43 -21.71 12.47
C SER A 16 30.41 -21.07 13.87
N ASN A 17 29.93 -19.84 13.95
CA ASN A 17 29.21 -19.35 15.12
C ASN A 17 27.76 -19.26 14.69
N GLY A 18 26.84 -19.84 15.47
CA GLY A 18 25.42 -19.96 15.11
C GLY A 18 24.88 -18.64 14.59
N SER A 19 24.64 -18.58 13.29
CA SER A 19 24.13 -17.40 12.59
C SER A 19 22.66 -17.25 12.97
N ARG A 20 22.37 -16.26 13.82
CA ARG A 20 21.01 -15.73 13.95
C ARG A 20 20.62 -15.15 12.60
N ILE A 21 19.49 -15.59 12.06
CA ILE A 21 18.90 -15.01 10.85
C ILE A 21 18.13 -13.77 11.33
N VAL A 22 18.55 -12.60 10.89
CA VAL A 22 17.95 -11.30 11.22
C VAL A 22 17.10 -10.85 10.04
N ALA A 23 15.98 -10.18 10.31
CA ALA A 23 15.15 -9.60 9.26
C ALA A 23 15.94 -8.55 8.49
N LEU A 24 16.32 -8.92 7.27
CA LEU A 24 16.79 -8.01 6.25
C LEU A 24 15.62 -7.86 5.28
N LEU A 25 14.88 -6.75 5.40
CA LEU A 25 14.09 -6.32 4.27
C LEU A 25 15.10 -5.95 3.17
N ILE A 26 15.10 -6.75 2.09
CA ILE A 26 15.76 -6.34 0.86
C ILE A 26 14.89 -5.23 0.29
N ILE A 27 15.11 -4.04 0.79
CA ILE A 27 14.51 -2.83 0.28
C ILE A 27 15.21 -2.57 -1.05
N MET A 28 14.50 -2.80 -2.15
CA MET A 28 15.05 -2.50 -3.47
C MET A 28 14.81 -1.03 -3.78
N MET A 29 15.89 -0.26 -3.75
CA MET A 29 15.90 1.04 -4.37
C MET A 29 16.08 0.86 -5.88
N ILE A 30 15.00 0.89 -6.66
CA ILE A 30 15.09 0.83 -8.11
C ILE A 30 15.10 2.26 -8.65
N VAL A 31 16.28 2.74 -9.03
CA VAL A 31 16.44 4.03 -9.71
C VAL A 31 16.94 3.79 -11.13
N VAL A 32 16.11 4.10 -12.12
CA VAL A 32 16.54 4.10 -13.53
C VAL A 32 17.07 5.48 -13.87
N SER A 33 18.34 5.59 -14.29
CA SER A 33 18.90 6.83 -14.82
C SER A 33 18.75 6.90 -16.34
N ALA A 34 18.15 7.96 -16.87
CA ALA A 34 18.17 8.25 -18.30
C ALA A 34 18.72 9.66 -18.59
N GLY A 35 19.30 9.83 -19.77
CA GLY A 35 20.07 11.01 -20.17
C GLY A 35 19.29 12.34 -20.19
N ILE A 36 20.05 13.39 -20.49
CA ILE A 36 19.67 14.81 -20.37
C ILE A 36 18.40 15.14 -21.18
N PHE A 37 17.35 15.60 -20.49
CA PHE A 37 16.16 16.19 -21.10
C PHE A 37 15.74 17.44 -20.32
N TYR A 38 15.59 18.57 -21.02
CA TYR A 38 15.12 19.82 -20.41
C TYR A 38 13.59 19.85 -20.44
N VAL A 39 12.95 19.92 -19.27
CA VAL A 39 11.52 20.20 -19.15
C VAL A 39 11.32 21.31 -18.11
N VAL A 40 10.64 22.37 -18.51
CA VAL A 40 10.19 23.48 -17.65
C VAL A 40 8.80 23.13 -17.15
N THR A 41 8.63 22.97 -15.83
CA THR A 41 7.30 22.88 -15.21
C THR A 41 6.77 24.28 -14.92
N ILE A 42 5.62 24.60 -15.51
CA ILE A 42 4.83 25.80 -15.22
C ILE A 42 3.73 25.37 -14.25
N GLY A 43 3.84 25.77 -12.98
CA GLY A 43 2.77 25.60 -11.99
C GLY A 43 1.71 26.70 -12.13
N PRO A 44 0.46 26.50 -11.65
CA PRO A 44 -0.59 27.48 -11.76
C PRO A 44 -0.25 28.76 -10.97
N GLU A 45 -0.57 29.91 -11.57
CA GLU A 45 -0.42 31.23 -10.95
C GLU A 45 -1.26 31.29 -9.65
N ASN A 46 -0.60 31.57 -8.51
CA ASN A 46 -1.13 31.94 -7.18
C ASN A 46 -1.08 30.92 -6.03
N TYR A 47 -0.44 29.75 -6.13
CA TYR A 47 -0.16 28.94 -4.93
C TYR A 47 1.02 29.51 -4.14
N VAL A 48 0.79 29.83 -2.86
CA VAL A 48 1.81 30.43 -1.97
C VAL A 48 2.03 29.50 -0.80
N ALA A 49 3.26 29.02 -0.64
CA ALA A 49 3.64 28.15 0.48
C ALA A 49 3.33 28.83 1.84
N PRO A 50 2.94 28.05 2.87
CA PRO A 50 2.62 28.59 4.18
C PRO A 50 3.87 29.13 4.89
N LYS A 51 3.65 29.94 5.92
CA LYS A 51 4.69 30.52 6.78
C LYS A 51 5.04 29.60 7.93
N ALA A 52 4.05 28.94 8.53
CA ALA A 52 4.25 27.99 9.62
C ALA A 52 5.21 26.87 9.23
N LYS A 53 6.22 26.64 10.08
CA LYS A 53 7.22 25.60 9.86
C LYS A 53 6.68 24.23 10.24
N VAL A 54 6.91 23.26 9.36
CA VAL A 54 6.49 21.87 9.55
C VAL A 54 7.71 20.96 9.41
N ARG A 55 7.87 20.01 10.34
CA ARG A 55 8.96 19.05 10.29
C ARG A 55 8.58 17.83 9.45
N VAL A 56 9.45 17.50 8.50
CA VAL A 56 9.34 16.32 7.65
C VAL A 56 10.56 15.44 7.89
N ALA A 57 10.33 14.23 8.37
CA ALA A 57 11.37 13.22 8.48
C ALA A 57 11.60 12.51 7.16
N ILE A 58 12.86 12.37 6.79
CA ILE A 58 13.33 11.60 5.64
C ILE A 58 14.09 10.42 6.21
N LEU A 59 13.50 9.22 6.13
CA LEU A 59 14.15 7.99 6.56
C LEU A 59 14.68 7.28 5.31
N ASP A 60 15.97 7.46 5.02
CA ASP A 60 16.56 7.09 3.72
C ASP A 60 18.07 6.78 3.87
N SER A 61 18.89 6.96 2.83
CA SER A 61 20.34 6.72 2.80
C SER A 61 21.19 7.75 3.54
N GLY A 62 20.57 8.78 4.14
CA GLY A 62 21.25 9.94 4.71
C GLY A 62 21.25 11.13 3.76
N ILE A 63 21.91 12.23 4.15
CA ILE A 63 21.88 13.48 3.39
C ILE A 63 23.27 14.12 3.36
N ASP A 64 23.78 14.35 2.15
CA ASP A 64 24.92 15.23 1.93
C ASP A 64 24.47 16.69 2.04
N ILE A 65 24.74 17.31 3.20
CA ILE A 65 24.33 18.69 3.49
C ILE A 65 25.19 19.67 2.68
N ASP A 66 24.57 20.32 1.70
CA ASP A 66 25.13 21.43 0.94
C ASP A 66 24.54 22.79 1.35
N ILE A 67 24.92 23.86 0.66
CA ILE A 67 24.47 25.22 0.95
C ILE A 67 22.94 25.41 0.83
N GLY A 68 22.27 24.58 0.02
CA GLY A 68 20.81 24.60 -0.15
C GLY A 68 20.08 23.89 1.00
N LEU A 69 20.75 22.94 1.67
CA LEU A 69 20.17 22.14 2.75
C LEU A 69 20.63 22.56 4.15
N GLN A 70 21.74 23.29 4.29
CA GLN A 70 22.35 23.62 5.59
C GLN A 70 21.42 24.33 6.59
N ASN A 71 20.48 25.13 6.10
CA ASN A 71 19.49 25.84 6.94
C ASN A 71 18.12 25.16 6.94
N ARG A 72 18.02 23.97 6.33
CA ARG A 72 16.78 23.20 6.21
C ARG A 72 16.81 21.97 7.08
N VAL A 73 17.98 21.34 7.28
CA VAL A 73 18.13 20.16 8.15
C VAL A 73 18.21 20.60 9.61
N ALA A 74 17.19 20.26 10.40
CA ALA A 74 17.08 20.61 11.81
C ALA A 74 17.84 19.64 12.72
N VAL A 75 17.78 18.34 12.40
CA VAL A 75 18.42 17.28 13.19
C VAL A 75 18.73 16.08 12.29
N SER A 76 19.81 15.36 12.61
CA SER A 76 20.24 14.18 11.88
C SER A 76 20.64 13.06 12.84
N LYS A 77 20.31 11.81 12.49
CA LYS A 77 20.75 10.61 13.20
C LYS A 77 20.87 9.43 12.24
N SER A 78 21.89 8.59 12.44
CA SER A 78 21.98 7.30 11.77
C SER A 78 21.51 6.18 12.68
N PHE A 79 20.80 5.22 12.08
CA PHE A 79 20.28 4.02 12.72
C PHE A 79 21.01 2.76 12.26
N ILE A 80 22.04 2.90 11.41
CA ILE A 80 22.90 1.80 10.98
C ILE A 80 23.80 1.38 12.14
N THR A 81 23.32 0.43 12.94
CA THR A 81 24.04 -0.10 14.10
C THR A 81 23.88 -1.61 14.21
N VAL A 82 24.85 -2.27 14.82
CA VAL A 82 24.74 -3.70 15.14
C VAL A 82 23.57 -4.02 16.09
N ALA A 83 23.20 -3.05 16.94
CA ALA A 83 22.04 -3.18 17.81
C ALA A 83 20.72 -3.20 17.01
N ASN A 84 20.72 -2.57 15.83
CA ASN A 84 19.59 -2.51 14.91
C ASN A 84 19.62 -3.59 13.83
N GLY A 85 20.48 -4.60 13.97
CA GLY A 85 20.48 -5.77 13.12
C GLY A 85 21.35 -5.67 11.87
N TYR A 86 22.15 -4.59 11.73
CA TYR A 86 23.16 -4.52 10.67
C TYR A 86 24.42 -5.31 11.05
N ASP A 87 25.18 -5.75 10.05
CA ASP A 87 26.48 -6.41 10.26
C ASP A 87 27.58 -5.44 10.73
N TYR A 88 27.33 -4.13 10.61
CA TYR A 88 28.28 -3.08 10.94
C TYR A 88 27.58 -1.89 11.58
N THR A 89 28.37 -0.91 12.03
CA THR A 89 27.86 0.35 12.55
C THR A 89 28.42 1.51 11.74
N ASP A 90 27.53 2.35 11.23
CA ASP A 90 27.84 3.60 10.57
C ASP A 90 27.03 4.72 11.22
N LEU A 91 27.69 5.55 12.04
CA LEU A 91 27.05 6.68 12.71
C LEU A 91 27.10 7.97 11.90
N THR A 92 27.65 7.95 10.68
CA THR A 92 27.63 9.10 9.78
C THR A 92 26.22 9.36 9.30
N VAL A 93 25.88 10.63 9.07
CA VAL A 93 24.55 11.06 8.60
C VAL A 93 24.56 11.49 7.14
N SER A 94 25.73 11.45 6.51
CA SER A 94 25.91 11.65 5.08
C SER A 94 25.31 10.50 4.30
N ASP A 95 24.95 10.80 3.05
CA ASP A 95 24.33 9.85 2.15
C ASP A 95 25.26 8.64 1.92
N SER A 96 24.76 7.43 2.13
CA SER A 96 25.50 6.18 1.86
C SER A 96 25.62 5.88 0.37
N ARG A 97 24.88 6.59 -0.49
CA ARG A 97 24.91 6.45 -1.95
C ARG A 97 24.75 5.01 -2.43
N PRO A 98 23.66 4.33 -2.03
CA PRO A 98 23.38 3.01 -2.57
C PRO A 98 23.38 3.05 -4.10
N GLU A 99 24.04 2.07 -4.73
CA GLU A 99 24.21 1.99 -6.18
C GLU A 99 24.81 3.25 -6.84
N ASP A 100 25.69 3.96 -6.12
CA ASP A 100 26.31 5.22 -6.54
C ASP A 100 25.32 6.40 -6.72
N VAL A 101 24.07 6.26 -6.25
CA VAL A 101 23.04 7.32 -6.30
C VAL A 101 22.90 7.99 -4.94
N PRO A 102 23.06 9.33 -4.82
CA PRO A 102 22.83 10.05 -3.57
C PRO A 102 21.32 10.22 -3.31
N HIS A 103 20.63 9.10 -3.08
CA HIS A 103 19.17 9.00 -3.08
C HIS A 103 18.53 9.90 -2.03
N GLY A 104 18.87 9.71 -0.75
CA GLY A 104 18.35 10.53 0.35
C GLY A 104 18.65 12.02 0.18
N THR A 105 19.78 12.38 -0.42
CA THR A 105 20.11 13.77 -0.76
C THR A 105 19.20 14.32 -1.86
N ILE A 106 18.88 13.54 -2.88
CA ILE A 106 17.95 13.94 -3.95
C ILE A 106 16.54 14.14 -3.38
N ILE A 107 16.07 13.21 -2.54
CA ILE A 107 14.78 13.30 -1.84
C ILE A 107 14.73 14.55 -0.96
N ALA A 108 15.80 14.82 -0.20
CA ALA A 108 15.91 16.01 0.63
C ALA A 108 15.85 17.31 -0.18
N LYS A 109 16.46 17.34 -1.37
CA LYS A 109 16.39 18.49 -2.28
C LYS A 109 14.99 18.69 -2.85
N GLN A 110 14.26 17.62 -3.16
CA GLN A 110 12.85 17.73 -3.56
C GLN A 110 12.02 18.32 -2.41
N ILE A 111 12.14 17.78 -1.20
CA ILE A 111 11.41 18.26 -0.02
C ILE A 111 11.77 19.72 0.31
N ALA A 112 13.03 20.12 0.15
CA ALA A 112 13.47 21.49 0.40
C ALA A 112 12.88 22.53 -0.57
N THR A 113 12.25 22.12 -1.69
CA THR A 113 11.60 23.05 -2.63
C THR A 113 10.48 23.85 -1.97
N SER A 114 9.77 23.28 -0.99
CA SER A 114 8.79 24.04 -0.23
C SER A 114 9.43 24.73 0.97
N PRO A 115 9.38 26.07 1.10
CA PRO A 115 10.12 26.83 2.10
C PRO A 115 9.63 26.63 3.54
N ASN A 116 8.45 26.07 3.76
CA ASN A 116 7.87 25.88 5.09
C ASN A 116 8.42 24.63 5.82
N ILE A 117 9.23 23.81 5.14
CA ILE A 117 9.68 22.52 5.69
C ILE A 117 11.03 22.62 6.43
N GLU A 118 11.09 22.03 7.62
CA GLU A 118 12.31 21.66 8.33
C GLU A 118 12.55 20.15 8.20
N ILE A 119 13.76 19.74 7.83
CA ILE A 119 14.09 18.34 7.52
C ILE A 119 14.66 17.66 8.77
N VAL A 120 14.13 16.49 9.08
CA VAL A 120 14.64 15.55 10.08
C VAL A 120 15.29 14.38 9.33
N ASN A 121 16.62 14.26 9.38
CA ASN A 121 17.39 13.28 8.61
C ASN A 121 17.61 11.98 9.41
N GLY A 122 16.93 10.90 9.04
CA GLY A 122 17.16 9.57 9.60
C GLY A 122 17.84 8.66 8.58
N LYS A 123 19.12 8.34 8.78
CA LYS A 123 19.82 7.38 7.91
C LYS A 123 19.49 5.95 8.33
N VAL A 124 18.80 5.21 7.47
CA VAL A 124 18.42 3.80 7.63
C VAL A 124 18.95 2.93 6.49
N LEU A 125 19.26 3.47 5.31
CA LEU A 125 19.81 2.68 4.20
C LEU A 125 21.35 2.72 4.19
N GLY A 126 21.98 1.55 4.22
CA GLY A 126 23.44 1.42 4.04
C GLY A 126 23.87 1.49 2.57
N GLU A 127 25.17 1.33 2.31
CA GLU A 127 25.73 1.34 0.93
C GLU A 127 25.10 0.25 0.03
N GLY A 128 24.60 -0.84 0.61
CA GLY A 128 23.90 -1.91 -0.10
C GLY A 128 22.43 -1.61 -0.41
N GLY A 129 21.92 -0.42 -0.09
CA GLY A 129 20.52 -0.04 -0.36
C GLY A 129 19.48 -0.69 0.53
N SER A 130 19.89 -1.48 1.54
CA SER A 130 18.96 -2.17 2.45
C SER A 130 18.86 -1.47 3.81
N ALA A 131 17.67 -1.54 4.42
CA ALA A 131 17.45 -1.22 5.82
C ALA A 131 16.86 -2.43 6.54
N THR A 132 17.17 -2.54 7.82
CA THR A 132 16.52 -3.56 8.66
C THR A 132 15.19 -3.01 9.18
N THR A 133 14.22 -3.91 9.36
CA THR A 133 12.91 -3.58 9.94
C THR A 133 13.05 -2.89 11.30
N LYS A 134 13.95 -3.40 12.15
CA LYS A 134 14.21 -2.80 13.47
C LYS A 134 14.71 -1.35 13.36
N ALA A 135 15.61 -1.06 12.43
CA ALA A 135 16.12 0.29 12.24
C ALA A 135 15.04 1.26 11.76
N LEU A 136 14.16 0.80 10.86
CA LEU A 136 12.99 1.55 10.43
C LEU A 136 12.08 1.86 11.61
N ILE A 137 11.69 0.86 12.41
CA ILE A 137 10.84 1.05 13.60
C ILE A 137 11.46 2.07 14.56
N GLU A 138 12.75 1.94 14.88
CA GLU A 138 13.43 2.91 15.75
C GLU A 138 13.51 4.31 15.14
N ALA A 139 13.69 4.41 13.83
CA ALA A 139 13.74 5.69 13.12
C ALA A 139 12.37 6.38 13.02
N ILE A 140 11.29 5.61 12.85
CA ILE A 140 9.90 6.08 12.90
C ILE A 140 9.59 6.63 14.29
N ASN A 141 9.88 5.86 15.35
CA ASN A 141 9.68 6.28 16.73
C ASN A 141 10.46 7.58 17.02
N TRP A 142 11.73 7.62 16.62
CA TRP A 142 12.54 8.80 16.79
C TRP A 142 12.03 10.00 16.00
N ALA A 143 11.52 9.82 14.78
CA ALA A 143 10.94 10.91 13.99
C ALA A 143 9.74 11.55 14.70
N VAL A 144 8.88 10.75 15.31
CA VAL A 144 7.78 11.23 16.15
C VAL A 144 8.33 12.01 17.37
N GLU A 145 9.35 11.49 18.05
CA GLU A 145 10.02 12.19 19.17
C GLU A 145 10.68 13.52 18.75
N GLN A 146 11.07 13.65 17.47
CA GLN A 146 11.57 14.89 16.90
C GLN A 146 10.45 15.85 16.46
N ASN A 147 9.18 15.57 16.81
CA ASN A 147 8.00 16.35 16.44
C ASN A 147 7.82 16.48 14.92
N SER A 148 8.18 15.44 14.16
CA SER A 148 7.86 15.39 12.73
C SER A 148 6.35 15.26 12.55
N SER A 149 5.77 16.10 11.71
CA SER A 149 4.34 15.99 11.35
C SER A 149 4.14 15.11 10.11
N VAL A 150 5.21 14.88 9.34
CA VAL A 150 5.23 14.00 8.18
C VAL A 150 6.47 13.11 8.20
N ILE A 151 6.33 11.83 7.84
CA ILE A 151 7.43 10.91 7.59
C ILE A 151 7.38 10.50 6.11
N ASN A 152 8.49 10.70 5.40
CA ASN A 152 8.68 10.22 4.03
C ASN A 152 9.55 8.97 4.03
N LEU A 153 9.03 7.90 3.43
CA LEU A 153 9.67 6.60 3.23
C LEU A 153 9.80 6.35 1.72
N SER A 154 10.88 6.83 1.11
CA SER A 154 11.18 6.58 -0.31
C SER A 154 11.86 5.21 -0.50
N LEU A 155 11.31 4.21 0.17
CA LEU A 155 11.80 2.85 0.30
C LEU A 155 10.62 1.89 0.44
N GLY A 156 10.84 0.63 0.10
CA GLY A 156 9.90 -0.45 0.30
C GLY A 156 10.52 -1.80 0.02
N GLY A 157 9.86 -2.86 0.48
CA GLY A 157 10.20 -4.22 0.11
C GLY A 157 9.01 -5.15 0.32
N SER A 158 9.18 -6.42 -0.07
CA SER A 158 8.11 -7.40 0.00
C SER A 158 7.57 -7.54 1.44
N PRO A 159 6.24 -7.54 1.63
CA PRO A 159 5.64 -7.70 2.95
C PRO A 159 5.95 -9.09 3.52
N THR A 160 6.16 -9.19 4.82
CA THR A 160 6.42 -10.45 5.53
C THR A 160 5.24 -10.87 6.40
N PHE A 161 5.21 -12.13 6.83
CA PHE A 161 4.19 -12.60 7.76
C PHE A 161 4.38 -11.92 9.13
N LYS A 162 3.32 -11.24 9.59
CA LYS A 162 3.30 -10.41 10.82
C LYS A 162 4.37 -9.32 10.82
N ASP A 163 4.50 -8.62 9.69
CA ASP A 163 5.41 -7.49 9.55
C ASP A 163 5.16 -6.41 10.65
N PRO A 164 6.14 -6.18 11.54
CA PRO A 164 6.01 -5.25 12.65
C PRO A 164 6.04 -3.77 12.23
N LEU A 165 6.33 -3.45 10.96
CA LEU A 165 6.18 -2.08 10.45
C LEU A 165 4.74 -1.62 10.48
N LYS A 166 3.76 -2.52 10.33
CA LYS A 166 2.33 -2.18 10.43
C LYS A 166 2.02 -1.44 11.73
N ASP A 167 2.43 -2.02 12.86
CA ASP A 167 2.16 -1.46 14.18
C ASP A 167 2.88 -0.13 14.40
N ALA A 168 4.10 0.01 13.86
CA ALA A 168 4.86 1.26 13.92
C ALA A 168 4.20 2.37 13.09
N MET A 169 3.67 2.05 11.90
CA MET A 169 2.90 2.98 11.05
C MET A 169 1.61 3.43 11.73
N GLU A 170 0.83 2.48 12.25
CA GLU A 170 -0.42 2.75 12.94
C GLU A 170 -0.18 3.61 14.20
N TRP A 171 0.88 3.31 14.96
CA TRP A 171 1.26 4.13 16.10
C TRP A 171 1.66 5.55 15.71
N ALA A 172 2.52 5.73 14.71
CA ALA A 172 2.93 7.07 14.25
C ALA A 172 1.74 7.90 13.75
N PHE A 173 0.83 7.27 12.99
CA PHE A 173 -0.40 7.90 12.53
C PHE A 173 -1.31 8.32 13.70
N ALA A 174 -1.46 7.46 14.71
CA ALA A 174 -2.19 7.78 15.93
C ALA A 174 -1.54 8.92 16.76
N GLN A 175 -0.23 9.17 16.60
CA GLN A 175 0.45 10.35 17.16
C GLN A 175 0.25 11.63 16.31
N GLY A 176 -0.57 11.57 15.26
CA GLY A 176 -0.86 12.70 14.38
C GLY A 176 0.16 12.90 13.24
N VAL A 177 0.99 11.89 12.97
CA VAL A 177 2.00 11.97 11.90
C VAL A 177 1.48 11.37 10.60
N VAL A 178 1.53 12.15 9.52
CA VAL A 178 1.19 11.63 8.18
C VAL A 178 2.37 10.84 7.65
N VAL A 179 2.19 9.55 7.38
CA VAL A 179 3.23 8.72 6.77
C VAL A 179 2.98 8.58 5.27
N VAL A 180 4.02 8.82 4.48
CA VAL A 180 3.99 8.75 3.01
C VAL A 180 5.09 7.81 2.55
N ALA A 181 4.75 6.81 1.75
CA ALA A 181 5.70 5.85 1.22
C ALA A 181 5.56 5.67 -0.29
N SER A 182 6.68 5.35 -0.94
CA SER A 182 6.68 4.90 -2.34
C SER A 182 5.92 3.59 -2.48
N ALA A 183 5.07 3.47 -3.50
CA ALA A 183 4.28 2.25 -3.72
C ALA A 183 5.13 1.00 -4.04
N GLY A 184 6.36 1.19 -4.52
CA GLY A 184 7.21 0.13 -5.08
C GLY A 184 7.47 0.36 -6.57
N ASN A 185 8.40 -0.42 -7.15
CA ASN A 185 8.84 -0.25 -8.54
C ASN A 185 8.76 -1.55 -9.39
N ASP A 186 7.92 -2.50 -8.98
CA ASP A 186 7.86 -3.82 -9.61
C ASP A 186 6.80 -3.93 -10.73
N GLY A 187 6.03 -2.87 -10.97
CA GLY A 187 5.03 -2.84 -12.05
C GLY A 187 4.04 -3.98 -11.95
N ASP A 188 3.60 -4.53 -13.08
CA ASP A 188 2.75 -5.72 -13.12
C ASP A 188 3.31 -6.87 -13.97
N ASP A 189 4.40 -6.64 -14.73
CA ASP A 189 4.96 -7.57 -15.72
C ASP A 189 3.91 -8.26 -16.63
N GLY A 190 2.73 -7.65 -16.80
CA GLY A 190 1.57 -8.21 -17.51
C GLY A 190 0.66 -9.16 -16.70
N VAL A 191 0.96 -9.39 -15.43
CA VAL A 191 0.15 -10.12 -14.45
C VAL A 191 -0.65 -9.10 -13.64
N LEU A 192 -1.95 -8.98 -13.90
CA LEU A 192 -2.88 -8.10 -13.15
C LEU A 192 -2.96 -8.52 -11.65
N GLY A 193 -1.97 -8.14 -10.85
CA GLY A 193 -1.80 -8.55 -9.46
C GLY A 193 -1.04 -7.52 -8.64
N THR A 194 -0.97 -7.74 -7.33
CA THR A 194 -0.39 -6.77 -6.39
C THR A 194 1.14 -6.75 -6.39
N THR A 195 1.71 -5.55 -6.43
CA THR A 195 3.16 -5.31 -6.26
C THR A 195 3.43 -4.19 -5.27
N ILE A 196 2.43 -3.83 -4.45
CA ILE A 196 2.58 -2.77 -3.44
C ILE A 196 3.46 -3.25 -2.30
N ASP A 197 4.56 -2.53 -2.07
CA ASP A 197 5.53 -2.85 -1.04
C ASP A 197 5.08 -2.53 0.39
N SER A 198 5.71 -3.18 1.36
CA SER A 198 5.76 -2.70 2.73
C SER A 198 6.75 -1.55 2.88
N PRO A 199 6.41 -0.45 3.60
CA PRO A 199 5.20 -0.24 4.40
C PRO A 199 4.04 0.45 3.68
N ALA A 200 4.17 0.73 2.38
CA ALA A 200 3.16 1.45 1.61
C ALA A 200 1.79 0.75 1.58
N LEU A 201 1.76 -0.58 1.68
CA LEU A 201 0.51 -1.31 1.71
C LEU A 201 -0.40 -0.88 2.87
N TYR A 202 0.11 -0.49 4.04
CA TYR A 202 -0.73 -0.27 5.24
C TYR A 202 -1.68 0.93 5.15
N ASP A 203 -2.83 0.86 5.84
CA ASP A 203 -3.85 1.92 5.86
C ASP A 203 -3.30 3.26 6.35
N ALA A 204 -2.53 3.21 7.43
CA ALA A 204 -1.90 4.35 8.09
C ALA A 204 -0.77 5.02 7.28
N CYS A 205 -0.54 4.55 6.04
CA CYS A 205 0.45 5.08 5.13
C CYS A 205 -0.21 5.49 3.80
N ILE A 206 0.19 6.64 3.24
CA ILE A 206 -0.17 7.04 1.89
C ILE A 206 0.81 6.38 0.92
N ALA A 207 0.35 5.42 0.14
CA ALA A 207 1.13 4.80 -0.94
C ALA A 207 1.08 5.68 -2.19
N VAL A 208 2.24 6.04 -2.71
CA VAL A 208 2.35 6.95 -3.85
C VAL A 208 2.91 6.23 -5.07
N GLY A 209 2.08 6.10 -6.10
CA GLY A 209 2.49 5.58 -7.41
C GLY A 209 3.14 6.67 -8.29
N ALA A 210 3.62 6.26 -9.46
CA ALA A 210 4.44 7.09 -10.35
C ALA A 210 3.75 7.42 -11.68
N LEU A 211 3.83 8.70 -12.06
CA LEU A 211 3.54 9.19 -13.40
C LEU A 211 4.84 9.52 -14.14
N LEU A 212 4.84 9.29 -15.46
CA LEU A 212 5.86 9.81 -16.37
C LEU A 212 5.59 11.27 -16.73
N GLU A 213 6.52 11.88 -17.47
CA GLU A 213 6.47 13.28 -17.91
C GLU A 213 5.24 13.61 -18.76
N ASP A 214 4.76 12.64 -19.53
CA ASP A 214 3.56 12.78 -20.36
C ASP A 214 2.25 12.61 -19.56
N GLY A 215 2.35 12.44 -18.24
CA GLY A 215 1.23 12.31 -17.32
C GLY A 215 0.62 10.92 -17.28
N LYS A 216 1.20 9.92 -17.96
CA LYS A 216 0.73 8.53 -17.91
C LYS A 216 1.32 7.79 -16.70
N PRO A 217 0.61 6.79 -16.15
CA PRO A 217 1.19 5.87 -15.16
C PRO A 217 2.47 5.24 -15.69
N ALA A 218 3.50 5.22 -14.86
CA ALA A 218 4.77 4.61 -15.20
C ALA A 218 4.64 3.08 -15.14
N GLY A 219 5.14 2.38 -16.15
CA GLY A 219 5.05 0.91 -16.20
C GLY A 219 5.80 0.19 -15.07
N PHE A 220 6.75 0.85 -14.42
CA PHE A 220 7.42 0.33 -13.22
C PHE A 220 6.62 0.60 -11.93
N SER A 221 5.64 1.52 -11.93
CA SER A 221 4.92 1.85 -10.70
C SER A 221 4.21 0.60 -10.19
N SER A 222 4.49 0.20 -8.95
CA SER A 222 3.75 -0.89 -8.33
C SER A 222 2.26 -0.61 -8.30
N ILE A 223 1.47 -1.67 -8.46
CA ILE A 223 0.03 -1.64 -8.67
C ILE A 223 -0.67 -2.44 -7.57
N GLY A 224 -1.89 -2.05 -7.19
CA GLY A 224 -2.66 -2.77 -6.18
C GLY A 224 -3.64 -3.79 -6.76
N PRO A 225 -4.62 -4.24 -5.95
CA PRO A 225 -4.91 -3.86 -4.56
C PRO A 225 -3.82 -4.33 -3.58
N ALA A 226 -3.90 -3.94 -2.30
CA ALA A 226 -3.03 -4.50 -1.26
C ALA A 226 -3.39 -5.96 -0.91
N ARG A 227 -2.54 -6.65 -0.13
CA ARG A 227 -2.72 -8.06 0.27
C ARG A 227 -4.08 -8.36 0.93
N ASP A 228 -4.65 -7.44 1.71
CA ASP A 228 -5.99 -7.64 2.29
C ASP A 228 -7.12 -7.15 1.36
N GLN A 229 -6.91 -7.13 0.05
CA GLN A 229 -7.94 -6.83 -0.97
C GLN A 229 -8.62 -5.46 -0.82
N TYR A 230 -7.88 -4.45 -0.36
CA TYR A 230 -8.31 -3.05 -0.38
C TYR A 230 -7.42 -2.23 -1.32
N MET A 231 -7.91 -1.08 -1.76
CA MET A 231 -7.30 -0.33 -2.83
C MET A 231 -5.98 0.36 -2.44
N LYS A 232 -4.96 0.17 -3.29
CA LYS A 232 -3.66 0.86 -3.33
C LYS A 232 -3.22 0.94 -4.82
N PRO A 233 -2.27 1.81 -5.22
CA PRO A 233 -1.76 2.94 -4.44
C PRO A 233 -2.88 3.92 -4.08
N ASP A 234 -2.64 4.83 -3.15
CA ASP A 234 -3.65 5.81 -2.74
C ASP A 234 -3.77 6.97 -3.72
N ILE A 235 -2.65 7.38 -4.30
CA ILE A 235 -2.52 8.56 -5.14
C ILE A 235 -1.29 8.41 -6.03
N VAL A 236 -1.22 9.16 -7.13
CA VAL A 236 -0.04 9.22 -8.01
C VAL A 236 0.53 10.63 -8.11
N ALA A 237 1.85 10.70 -8.21
CA ALA A 237 2.58 11.96 -8.45
C ALA A 237 3.71 11.70 -9.48
N ALA A 238 4.48 12.74 -9.83
CA ALA A 238 5.54 12.57 -10.84
C ALA A 238 6.62 11.61 -10.31
N GLY A 239 6.81 10.46 -10.95
CA GLY A 239 7.76 9.43 -10.54
C GLY A 239 9.17 9.68 -11.06
N TYR A 240 9.55 10.94 -11.23
CA TYR A 240 10.85 11.31 -11.75
C TYR A 240 11.36 12.61 -11.14
N THR A 241 12.67 12.78 -11.15
CA THR A 241 13.33 14.01 -10.76
C THR A 241 14.57 14.24 -11.62
N THR A 242 15.04 15.48 -11.69
CA THR A 242 16.23 15.86 -12.45
C THR A 242 17.21 16.54 -11.52
N SER A 243 18.40 15.98 -11.36
CA SER A 243 19.47 16.59 -10.57
C SER A 243 20.06 17.81 -11.28
N PRO A 244 20.80 18.68 -10.54
CA PRO A 244 21.37 19.91 -11.12
C PRO A 244 22.35 19.69 -12.29
N ASP A 245 22.97 18.51 -12.38
CA ASP A 245 23.84 18.11 -13.49
C ASP A 245 23.08 17.63 -14.74
N GLY A 246 21.74 17.60 -14.68
CA GLY A 246 20.86 17.18 -15.77
C GLY A 246 20.56 15.68 -15.80
N THR A 247 21.08 14.88 -14.85
CA THR A 247 20.74 13.46 -14.75
C THR A 247 19.29 13.31 -14.32
N ARG A 248 18.52 12.47 -15.01
CA ARG A 248 17.14 12.16 -14.64
C ARG A 248 17.05 10.80 -13.99
N TYR A 249 16.30 10.74 -12.91
CA TYR A 249 16.03 9.55 -12.12
C TYR A 249 14.54 9.24 -12.16
N TYR A 250 14.18 7.96 -12.25
CA TYR A 250 12.80 7.47 -12.21
C TYR A 250 12.60 6.50 -11.05
N GLY A 251 11.42 6.53 -10.45
CA GLY A 251 11.01 5.68 -9.34
C GLY A 251 9.85 6.29 -8.53
N THR A 252 9.02 5.46 -7.92
CA THR A 252 7.98 5.91 -6.97
C THR A 252 8.59 6.60 -5.74
N SER A 253 9.85 6.33 -5.44
CA SER A 253 10.70 7.07 -4.49
C SER A 253 10.72 8.57 -4.73
N PHE A 254 10.55 9.05 -5.98
CA PHE A 254 10.49 10.48 -6.31
C PHE A 254 9.07 11.04 -6.33
N SER A 255 8.05 10.18 -6.35
CA SER A 255 6.64 10.56 -6.17
C SER A 255 6.30 10.81 -4.72
N ALA A 256 6.70 9.91 -3.81
CA ALA A 256 6.47 10.01 -2.37
C ALA A 256 6.80 11.39 -1.76
N PRO A 257 7.98 12.00 -2.00
CA PRO A 257 8.30 13.31 -1.45
C PRO A 257 7.38 14.42 -1.93
N GLN A 258 6.76 14.32 -3.11
CA GLN A 258 5.81 15.33 -3.58
C GLN A 258 4.52 15.33 -2.76
N VAL A 259 4.04 14.14 -2.39
CA VAL A 259 2.88 14.01 -1.51
C VAL A 259 3.25 14.40 -0.07
N ALA A 260 4.47 14.08 0.38
CA ALA A 260 4.97 14.51 1.68
C ALA A 260 5.07 16.05 1.78
N ILE A 261 5.53 16.73 0.71
CA ILE A 261 5.52 18.20 0.60
C ILE A 261 4.07 18.71 0.69
N ALA A 262 3.15 18.14 -0.09
CA ALA A 262 1.75 18.56 -0.07
C ALA A 262 1.15 18.41 1.33
N ALA A 263 1.37 17.28 2.01
CA ALA A 263 0.93 17.08 3.39
C ALA A 263 1.47 18.16 4.34
N ALA A 264 2.77 18.44 4.26
CA ALA A 264 3.41 19.46 5.09
C ALA A 264 2.91 20.89 4.79
N GLU A 265 2.55 21.19 3.54
CA GLU A 265 1.95 22.47 3.17
C GLU A 265 0.50 22.60 3.66
N LEU A 266 -0.31 21.54 3.55
CA LEU A 266 -1.66 21.52 4.12
C LEU A 266 -1.65 21.73 5.64
N ILE A 267 -0.72 21.08 6.34
CA ILE A 267 -0.48 21.28 7.78
C ILE A 267 -0.07 22.73 8.06
N GLY A 268 0.90 23.27 7.31
CA GLY A 268 1.36 24.64 7.50
C GLY A 268 0.26 25.68 7.27
N HIS A 269 -0.58 25.49 6.24
CA HIS A 269 -1.74 26.34 5.99
C HIS A 269 -2.80 26.23 7.09
N SER A 270 -3.00 25.03 7.63
CA SER A 270 -3.93 24.83 8.75
C SER A 270 -3.44 25.59 9.99
N ILE A 271 -2.14 25.55 10.29
CA ILE A 271 -1.55 26.32 11.38
C ILE A 271 -1.68 27.83 11.14
N ASP A 272 -1.31 28.33 9.96
CA ASP A 272 -1.41 29.75 9.61
C ASP A 272 -2.85 30.28 9.66
N GLY A 273 -3.81 29.42 9.28
CA GLY A 273 -5.24 29.72 9.26
C GLY A 273 -5.95 29.45 10.59
N ASN A 274 -5.26 28.94 11.61
CA ASN A 274 -5.84 28.47 12.86
C ASN A 274 -6.99 27.45 12.64
N ILE A 275 -6.78 26.52 11.71
CA ILE A 275 -7.65 25.39 11.41
C ILE A 275 -7.11 24.16 12.13
N THR A 276 -7.96 23.49 12.88
CA THR A 276 -7.65 22.20 13.53
C THR A 276 -7.44 21.13 12.46
N TYR A 277 -6.44 20.28 12.63
CA TYR A 277 -6.14 19.19 11.70
C TYR A 277 -5.73 17.92 12.45
N THR A 278 -5.88 16.78 11.77
CA THR A 278 -5.37 15.46 12.19
C THR A 278 -4.65 14.80 11.02
N ALA A 279 -3.93 13.70 11.26
CA ALA A 279 -3.34 12.94 10.16
C ALA A 279 -4.42 12.42 9.19
N GLY A 280 -5.57 11.99 9.73
CA GLY A 280 -6.75 11.58 8.98
C GLY A 280 -7.34 12.68 8.10
N SER A 281 -7.50 13.91 8.61
CA SER A 281 -8.03 15.01 7.81
C SER A 281 -7.08 15.40 6.66
N ILE A 282 -5.76 15.39 6.90
CA ILE A 282 -4.76 15.67 5.86
C ILE A 282 -4.75 14.57 4.80
N MET A 283 -4.75 13.29 5.20
CA MET A 283 -4.84 12.15 4.27
C MET A 283 -6.14 12.21 3.46
N THR A 284 -7.28 12.44 4.11
CA THR A 284 -8.59 12.55 3.44
C THR A 284 -8.60 13.68 2.42
N ALA A 285 -8.05 14.85 2.75
CA ALA A 285 -7.98 15.99 1.86
C ALA A 285 -7.09 15.72 0.63
N LEU A 286 -5.95 15.04 0.81
CA LEU A 286 -5.04 14.69 -0.29
C LEU A 286 -5.69 13.71 -1.27
N LEU A 287 -6.34 12.66 -0.78
CA LEU A 287 -6.98 11.65 -1.62
C LEU A 287 -8.23 12.23 -2.31
N LYS A 288 -9.15 12.84 -1.55
CA LYS A 288 -10.37 13.44 -2.09
C LYS A 288 -10.10 14.63 -3.01
N GLY A 289 -8.99 15.33 -2.79
CA GLY A 289 -8.57 16.49 -3.58
C GLY A 289 -7.75 16.14 -4.83
N ALA A 290 -7.38 14.87 -5.04
CA ALA A 290 -6.65 14.45 -6.23
C ALA A 290 -7.47 14.69 -7.52
N ASP A 291 -6.78 14.94 -8.62
CA ASP A 291 -7.40 15.03 -9.95
C ASP A 291 -7.66 13.61 -10.48
N PRO A 292 -8.93 13.18 -10.63
CA PRO A 292 -9.24 11.81 -11.03
C PRO A 292 -8.69 11.48 -12.42
N MET A 293 -8.16 10.26 -12.56
CA MET A 293 -7.57 9.76 -13.81
C MET A 293 -8.45 8.64 -14.40
N ASN A 294 -9.72 8.95 -14.67
CA ASN A 294 -10.79 8.01 -15.03
C ASN A 294 -10.55 7.15 -16.29
N ASN A 295 -9.51 7.44 -17.05
CA ASN A 295 -9.06 6.64 -18.19
C ASN A 295 -8.05 5.55 -17.81
N TYR A 296 -7.76 5.39 -16.52
CA TYR A 296 -6.91 4.35 -15.98
C TYR A 296 -7.62 3.63 -14.83
N PRO A 297 -7.40 2.32 -14.66
CA PRO A 297 -7.93 1.56 -13.54
C PRO A 297 -7.44 2.12 -12.19
N THR A 298 -8.33 2.11 -11.18
CA THR A 298 -8.04 2.63 -9.84
C THR A 298 -6.83 1.97 -9.18
N TYR A 299 -6.58 0.68 -9.45
CA TYR A 299 -5.42 -0.04 -8.90
C TYR A 299 -4.06 0.41 -9.48
N LEU A 300 -4.06 1.23 -10.53
CA LEU A 300 -2.85 1.88 -11.08
C LEU A 300 -2.65 3.29 -10.54
N VAL A 301 -3.74 4.06 -10.37
CA VAL A 301 -3.67 5.52 -10.16
C VAL A 301 -4.22 5.98 -8.80
N GLY A 302 -4.80 5.08 -8.04
CA GLY A 302 -5.47 5.40 -6.78
C GLY A 302 -6.61 6.40 -6.98
N ALA A 303 -6.70 7.38 -6.08
CA ALA A 303 -7.63 8.50 -6.20
C ALA A 303 -7.33 9.45 -7.38
N GLY A 304 -6.15 9.32 -8.00
CA GLY A 304 -5.72 10.10 -9.15
C GLY A 304 -4.44 10.90 -8.90
N LYS A 305 -4.21 11.92 -9.71
CA LYS A 305 -3.00 12.74 -9.67
C LYS A 305 -3.05 13.75 -8.52
N LEU A 306 -1.96 13.87 -7.76
CA LEU A 306 -1.81 14.87 -6.70
C LEU A 306 -2.19 16.29 -7.17
N ASN A 307 -3.13 16.91 -6.44
CA ASN A 307 -3.52 18.30 -6.61
C ASN A 307 -3.60 19.00 -5.24
N THR A 308 -2.49 19.60 -4.83
CA THR A 308 -2.35 20.27 -3.53
C THR A 308 -3.31 21.45 -3.38
N ALA A 309 -3.56 22.20 -4.45
CA ALA A 309 -4.45 23.36 -4.41
C ALA A 309 -5.90 22.96 -4.17
N ALA A 310 -6.38 21.89 -4.81
CA ALA A 310 -7.71 21.33 -4.56
C ALA A 310 -7.82 20.77 -3.15
N SER A 311 -6.79 20.04 -2.69
CA SER A 311 -6.72 19.51 -1.32
C SER A 311 -6.79 20.63 -0.26
N LEU A 312 -6.10 21.75 -0.49
CA LEU A 312 -6.13 22.92 0.40
C LEU A 312 -7.51 23.58 0.43
N ARG A 313 -8.16 23.74 -0.73
CA ARG A 313 -9.52 24.28 -0.81
C ARG A 313 -10.50 23.42 -0.01
N LEU A 314 -10.39 22.09 -0.09
CA LEU A 314 -11.24 21.18 0.69
C LEU A 314 -11.10 21.43 2.20
N ILE A 315 -9.88 21.59 2.71
CA ILE A 315 -9.65 21.90 4.13
C ILE A 315 -10.28 23.25 4.51
N GLN A 316 -10.05 24.29 3.69
CA GLN A 316 -10.51 25.65 3.99
C GLN A 316 -12.04 25.80 3.89
N GLU A 317 -12.67 25.17 2.91
CA GLU A 317 -14.12 25.27 2.66
C GLU A 317 -14.92 24.38 3.61
N SER A 318 -14.32 23.30 4.13
CA SER A 318 -15.00 22.35 5.02
C SER A 318 -14.72 22.60 6.50
N SER A 319 -13.87 23.58 6.83
CA SER A 319 -13.66 24.05 8.21
C SER A 319 -14.60 25.22 8.51
N VAL A 320 -15.34 25.11 9.61
CA VAL A 320 -16.20 26.20 10.13
C VAL A 320 -15.55 26.73 11.41
N ASP A 321 -15.30 28.04 11.48
CA ASP A 321 -14.71 28.71 12.65
C ASP A 321 -13.35 28.15 13.13
N GLY A 322 -12.59 27.49 12.26
CA GLY A 322 -11.28 26.89 12.58
C GLY A 322 -11.38 25.48 13.18
N GLU A 323 -12.58 24.91 13.21
CA GLU A 323 -12.79 23.52 13.62
C GLU A 323 -12.23 22.54 12.58
N LEU A 324 -12.14 21.27 12.98
CA LEU A 324 -11.65 20.19 12.13
C LEU A 324 -12.50 20.11 10.85
N PRO A 325 -11.89 20.00 9.65
CA PRO A 325 -12.65 19.95 8.40
C PRO A 325 -13.63 18.78 8.34
N ALA A 326 -14.90 19.08 8.07
CA ALA A 326 -15.98 18.11 7.91
C ALA A 326 -15.87 17.37 6.55
N ILE A 327 -14.83 16.55 6.40
CA ILE A 327 -14.54 15.79 5.18
C ILE A 327 -14.48 14.29 5.44
N SER A 328 -15.04 13.54 4.49
CA SER A 328 -15.00 12.09 4.44
C SER A 328 -14.79 11.60 3.00
N TYR A 329 -14.19 10.42 2.87
CA TYR A 329 -13.91 9.80 1.59
C TYR A 329 -13.96 8.26 1.69
N ALA A 330 -14.88 7.64 0.95
CA ALA A 330 -14.90 6.21 0.69
C ALA A 330 -14.00 5.90 -0.51
N PHE A 331 -13.10 4.93 -0.35
CA PHE A 331 -12.12 4.56 -1.35
C PHE A 331 -11.97 3.02 -1.46
N PRO A 332 -12.02 2.45 -2.67
CA PRO A 332 -12.25 3.11 -3.96
C PRO A 332 -13.68 3.65 -4.08
N GLY A 333 -13.91 4.62 -4.98
CA GLY A 333 -15.25 5.18 -5.20
C GLY A 333 -16.18 4.28 -6.02
N GLU A 334 -15.64 3.25 -6.66
CA GLU A 334 -16.35 2.32 -7.53
C GLU A 334 -15.78 0.89 -7.39
N LEU A 335 -16.66 -0.10 -7.41
CA LEU A 335 -16.37 -1.53 -7.34
C LEU A 335 -17.38 -2.34 -8.20
N PRO A 336 -17.05 -3.60 -8.54
CA PRO A 336 -15.74 -4.24 -8.42
C PRO A 336 -14.73 -3.58 -9.37
N ILE A 337 -13.45 -3.83 -9.14
CA ILE A 337 -12.41 -3.39 -10.06
C ILE A 337 -12.37 -4.24 -11.33
N GLU A 338 -11.95 -3.63 -12.44
CA GLU A 338 -12.20 -4.05 -13.84
C GLU A 338 -11.84 -5.49 -14.23
N TYR A 339 -11.12 -6.25 -13.40
CA TYR A 339 -10.69 -7.61 -13.71
C TYR A 339 -11.54 -8.71 -13.08
N GLU A 340 -12.56 -8.40 -12.27
CA GLU A 340 -13.42 -9.42 -11.68
C GLU A 340 -14.68 -9.66 -12.52
N ARG A 341 -14.87 -10.89 -13.02
CA ARG A 341 -16.19 -11.36 -13.45
C ARG A 341 -16.87 -12.04 -12.27
N LEU A 342 -18.08 -11.57 -11.99
CA LEU A 342 -18.90 -12.07 -10.91
C LEU A 342 -19.97 -13.01 -11.48
N PHE A 343 -20.30 -14.05 -10.71
CA PHE A 343 -21.20 -15.12 -11.11
C PHE A 343 -22.42 -15.20 -10.20
N ALA A 344 -23.53 -15.67 -10.76
CA ALA A 344 -24.76 -15.93 -10.04
C ALA A 344 -24.57 -17.01 -8.96
N SER A 345 -25.21 -16.82 -7.81
CA SER A 345 -25.12 -17.66 -6.60
C SER A 345 -23.79 -17.59 -5.83
N ASP A 346 -22.85 -16.76 -6.25
CA ASP A 346 -21.59 -16.56 -5.54
C ASP A 346 -21.69 -15.38 -4.57
N VAL A 347 -20.76 -15.34 -3.61
CA VAL A 347 -20.66 -14.29 -2.59
C VAL A 347 -19.32 -13.58 -2.74
N TYR A 348 -19.36 -12.26 -2.92
CA TYR A 348 -18.17 -11.43 -3.08
C TYR A 348 -18.02 -10.51 -1.87
N ARG A 349 -16.78 -10.31 -1.41
CA ARG A 349 -16.47 -9.44 -0.27
C ARG A 349 -15.47 -8.39 -0.70
N PHE A 350 -15.79 -7.13 -0.46
CA PHE A 350 -14.94 -6.01 -0.81
C PHE A 350 -14.54 -5.24 0.46
N ASN A 351 -13.24 -5.04 0.65
CA ASN A 351 -12.72 -4.21 1.74
C ASN A 351 -12.63 -2.76 1.27
N VAL A 352 -13.48 -1.91 1.83
CA VAL A 352 -13.58 -0.49 1.46
C VAL A 352 -13.04 0.37 2.58
N ARG A 353 -12.11 1.26 2.25
CA ARG A 353 -11.54 2.20 3.21
C ARG A 353 -12.44 3.42 3.33
N ILE A 354 -12.70 3.80 4.57
CA ILE A 354 -13.37 5.05 4.92
C ILE A 354 -12.34 5.93 5.62
N LEU A 355 -12.11 7.12 5.06
CA LEU A 355 -11.21 8.12 5.60
C LEU A 355 -12.00 9.33 6.09
N THR A 356 -11.60 9.88 7.23
CA THR A 356 -12.24 11.02 7.87
C THR A 356 -11.28 11.76 8.82
N GLY A 357 -11.77 12.83 9.47
CA GLY A 357 -10.96 13.68 10.33
C GLY A 357 -10.74 13.16 11.75
N ASP A 358 -11.69 12.47 12.35
CA ASP A 358 -11.61 11.99 13.75
C ASP A 358 -12.51 10.76 13.96
N ASN A 359 -12.65 10.31 15.20
CA ASN A 359 -13.58 9.27 15.60
C ASN A 359 -15.05 9.67 15.41
N THR A 360 -15.75 8.97 14.51
CA THR A 360 -17.18 9.18 14.26
C THR A 360 -17.88 7.85 13.95
N THR A 361 -19.21 7.86 14.02
CA THR A 361 -20.05 6.75 13.58
C THR A 361 -20.62 7.07 12.21
N TYR A 362 -20.50 6.13 11.27
CA TYR A 362 -21.18 6.20 9.98
C TYR A 362 -22.42 5.34 10.00
N MET A 363 -23.51 5.88 9.46
CA MET A 363 -24.73 5.15 9.11
C MET A 363 -24.69 4.78 7.63
N THR A 364 -25.12 3.57 7.30
CA THR A 364 -25.12 3.05 5.93
C THR A 364 -26.52 3.11 5.34
N GLU A 365 -26.62 3.57 4.08
CA GLU A 365 -27.83 3.48 3.28
C GLU A 365 -27.49 2.87 1.91
N VAL A 366 -28.26 1.87 1.47
CA VAL A 366 -28.11 1.24 0.16
C VAL A 366 -29.25 1.67 -0.75
N THR A 367 -28.92 2.26 -1.90
CA THR A 367 -29.86 2.54 -2.99
C THR A 367 -29.56 1.62 -4.17
N SER A 368 -30.42 0.63 -4.40
CA SER A 368 -30.31 -0.31 -5.52
C SER A 368 -31.68 -0.89 -5.89
N ALA A 369 -31.84 -1.34 -7.13
CA ALA A 369 -32.97 -2.18 -7.53
C ALA A 369 -32.89 -3.61 -6.97
N ASN A 370 -31.69 -4.02 -6.53
CA ASN A 370 -31.35 -5.32 -5.95
C ASN A 370 -30.78 -5.13 -4.54
N SER A 371 -31.39 -4.27 -3.73
CA SER A 371 -30.89 -3.93 -2.39
C SER A 371 -30.68 -5.15 -1.49
N GLU A 372 -31.46 -6.21 -1.69
CA GLU A 372 -31.34 -7.49 -0.99
C GLU A 372 -30.03 -8.23 -1.24
N ALA A 373 -29.32 -7.93 -2.34
CA ALA A 373 -28.01 -8.51 -2.64
C ALA A 373 -26.89 -7.87 -1.81
N PHE A 374 -27.13 -6.70 -1.20
CA PHE A 374 -26.11 -5.95 -0.46
C PHE A 374 -26.21 -6.28 1.03
N VAL A 375 -25.18 -6.96 1.54
CA VAL A 375 -25.03 -7.25 2.96
C VAL A 375 -23.91 -6.35 3.50
N VAL A 376 -24.33 -5.31 4.22
CA VAL A 376 -23.46 -4.27 4.77
C VAL A 376 -23.95 -3.91 6.17
N ASP A 377 -23.02 -3.59 7.08
CA ASP A 377 -23.38 -3.15 8.42
C ASP A 377 -24.18 -1.84 8.38
N ASP A 378 -25.29 -1.79 9.12
CA ASP A 378 -26.14 -0.59 9.25
C ASP A 378 -25.37 0.62 9.80
N SER A 379 -24.35 0.36 10.62
CA SER A 379 -23.47 1.38 11.17
C SER A 379 -22.13 0.82 11.60
N PHE A 380 -21.08 1.64 11.54
CA PHE A 380 -19.74 1.30 12.02
C PHE A 380 -18.98 2.54 12.50
N VAL A 381 -17.96 2.33 13.34
CA VAL A 381 -17.12 3.41 13.88
C VAL A 381 -15.82 3.48 13.11
N ILE A 382 -15.42 4.70 12.73
CA ILE A 382 -14.12 4.98 12.11
C ILE A 382 -13.40 6.02 12.96
N ASN A 383 -12.15 5.73 13.32
CA ASN A 383 -11.26 6.69 13.96
C ASN A 383 -10.20 7.13 12.95
N GLN A 384 -10.46 8.26 12.26
CA GLN A 384 -9.65 8.82 11.16
C GLN A 384 -9.57 7.93 9.90
N ILE A 385 -9.27 6.64 10.06
CA ILE A 385 -9.18 5.66 8.99
C ILE A 385 -9.66 4.30 9.49
N GLY A 386 -10.37 3.58 8.63
CA GLY A 386 -10.76 2.20 8.88
C GLY A 386 -11.30 1.54 7.63
N ARG A 387 -11.65 0.27 7.75
CA ARG A 387 -12.25 -0.52 6.68
C ARG A 387 -13.64 -0.98 7.07
N THR A 388 -14.53 -1.03 6.10
CA THR A 388 -15.80 -1.75 6.19
C THR A 388 -15.84 -2.82 5.10
N VAL A 389 -16.48 -3.95 5.41
CA VAL A 389 -16.62 -5.06 4.47
C VAL A 389 -17.99 -4.95 3.81
N ILE A 390 -18.03 -4.86 2.49
CA ILE A 390 -19.26 -4.96 1.72
C ILE A 390 -19.35 -6.36 1.15
N THR A 391 -20.39 -7.09 1.54
CA THR A 391 -20.67 -8.40 0.99
C THR A 391 -21.78 -8.28 -0.05
N ILE A 392 -21.55 -8.83 -1.23
CA ILE A 392 -22.57 -8.92 -2.28
C ILE A 392 -22.93 -10.39 -2.47
N GLU A 393 -24.17 -10.75 -2.14
CA GLU A 393 -24.74 -12.07 -2.37
C GLU A 393 -25.47 -12.05 -3.71
N VAL A 394 -24.86 -12.63 -4.75
CA VAL A 394 -25.40 -12.54 -6.11
C VAL A 394 -26.58 -13.51 -6.27
N PRO A 395 -27.79 -13.03 -6.66
CA PRO A 395 -28.96 -13.90 -6.79
C PRO A 395 -28.77 -15.04 -7.80
N GLU A 396 -29.41 -16.18 -7.53
CA GLU A 396 -29.30 -17.39 -8.36
C GLU A 396 -29.84 -17.19 -9.79
N SER A 397 -30.90 -16.39 -9.96
CA SER A 397 -31.50 -16.15 -11.27
C SER A 397 -32.24 -14.81 -11.35
N GLY A 398 -32.48 -14.33 -12.57
CA GLY A 398 -33.35 -13.18 -12.84
C GLY A 398 -32.67 -11.81 -12.81
N VAL A 399 -31.37 -11.75 -12.55
CA VAL A 399 -30.59 -10.50 -12.52
C VAL A 399 -29.45 -10.59 -13.54
N SER A 400 -29.44 -9.67 -14.50
CA SER A 400 -28.36 -9.57 -15.50
C SER A 400 -27.21 -8.67 -15.04
N SER A 401 -27.46 -7.77 -14.10
CA SER A 401 -26.46 -6.86 -13.54
C SER A 401 -26.89 -6.38 -12.16
N ILE A 402 -25.93 -6.12 -11.28
CA ILE A 402 -26.13 -5.52 -9.97
C ILE A 402 -25.59 -4.10 -10.03
N ASN A 403 -26.43 -3.14 -9.69
CA ASN A 403 -26.10 -1.71 -9.68
C ASN A 403 -26.63 -1.08 -8.40
N GLY A 404 -25.79 -0.36 -7.66
CA GLY A 404 -26.19 0.30 -6.44
C GLY A 404 -25.22 1.37 -5.99
N THR A 405 -25.71 2.25 -5.12
CA THR A 405 -24.88 3.21 -4.40
C THR A 405 -25.05 2.96 -2.93
N ILE A 406 -23.92 2.80 -2.23
CA ILE A 406 -23.85 2.71 -0.78
C ILE A 406 -23.40 4.07 -0.28
N THR A 407 -24.20 4.71 0.56
CA THR A 407 -23.90 6.01 1.15
C THR A 407 -23.63 5.85 2.63
N PHE A 408 -22.49 6.35 3.07
CA PHE A 408 -22.05 6.41 4.45
C PHE A 408 -22.21 7.83 4.95
N THR A 409 -23.01 8.04 5.99
CA THR A 409 -23.29 9.38 6.56
C THR A 409 -22.81 9.48 7.99
N SER A 410 -22.02 10.51 8.28
CA SER A 410 -21.61 10.93 9.62
C SER A 410 -22.23 12.29 9.94
N GLU A 411 -22.65 12.49 11.20
CA GLU A 411 -23.12 13.79 11.68
C GLU A 411 -22.01 14.86 11.66
N ASP A 412 -20.77 14.45 11.87
CA ASP A 412 -19.61 15.34 12.01
C ASP A 412 -18.91 15.60 10.66
N PHE A 413 -18.85 14.59 9.78
CA PHE A 413 -18.01 14.61 8.57
C PHE A 413 -18.79 14.41 7.26
N GLY A 414 -20.11 14.58 7.33
CA GLY A 414 -21.00 14.53 6.18
C GLY A 414 -21.11 13.14 5.55
N ALA A 415 -21.41 13.11 4.25
CA ALA A 415 -21.64 11.88 3.51
C ALA A 415 -20.55 11.59 2.49
N THR A 416 -20.25 10.30 2.31
CA THR A 416 -19.44 9.77 1.22
C THR A 416 -20.10 8.52 0.65
N SER A 417 -19.79 8.15 -0.58
CA SER A 417 -20.49 7.07 -1.28
C SER A 417 -19.54 6.19 -2.06
N LEU A 418 -19.96 4.96 -2.24
CA LEU A 418 -19.35 3.96 -3.10
C LEU A 418 -20.39 3.49 -4.13
N HIS A 419 -19.96 3.38 -5.38
CA HIS A 419 -20.77 2.78 -6.44
C HIS A 419 -20.41 1.31 -6.63
N ILE A 420 -21.42 0.44 -6.70
CA ILE A 420 -21.28 -0.96 -7.11
C ILE A 420 -21.96 -1.13 -8.46
N SER A 421 -21.25 -1.60 -9.49
CA SER A 421 -21.82 -1.85 -10.81
C SER A 421 -21.09 -2.99 -11.51
N PHE A 422 -21.78 -4.10 -11.79
CA PHE A 422 -21.24 -5.20 -12.58
C PHE A 422 -22.33 -6.05 -13.25
N ASP A 423 -21.94 -6.72 -14.34
CA ASP A 423 -22.76 -7.72 -15.01
C ASP A 423 -22.65 -9.08 -14.30
N VAL A 424 -23.78 -9.78 -14.18
CA VAL A 424 -23.86 -11.09 -13.54
C VAL A 424 -23.73 -12.18 -14.59
N ASN A 425 -22.71 -13.02 -14.45
CA ASN A 425 -22.46 -14.16 -15.34
C ASN A 425 -23.04 -15.46 -14.77
N THR A 426 -23.21 -16.48 -15.60
CA THR A 426 -23.60 -17.83 -15.16
C THR A 426 -22.40 -18.74 -15.26
N ALA A 427 -22.01 -19.36 -14.15
CA ALA A 427 -20.88 -20.28 -14.14
C ALA A 427 -21.24 -21.62 -14.79
N ILE A 428 -20.37 -22.15 -15.65
CA ILE A 428 -20.51 -23.50 -16.23
C ILE A 428 -19.96 -24.58 -15.28
N ALA A 429 -19.10 -24.18 -14.34
CA ALA A 429 -18.58 -24.98 -13.24
C ALA A 429 -18.17 -24.07 -12.07
N ARG A 430 -18.11 -24.63 -10.87
CA ARG A 430 -17.66 -23.96 -9.64
C ARG A 430 -16.44 -24.65 -9.07
N VAL A 431 -15.37 -23.91 -8.88
CA VAL A 431 -14.09 -24.41 -8.36
C VAL A 431 -13.77 -23.69 -7.07
N ALA A 432 -13.31 -24.44 -6.06
CA ALA A 432 -12.73 -23.85 -4.86
C ALA A 432 -11.20 -23.85 -4.95
N PHE A 433 -10.57 -22.73 -4.60
CA PHE A 433 -9.14 -22.64 -4.36
C PHE A 433 -8.91 -22.69 -2.85
N ASP A 434 -8.37 -23.79 -2.34
CA ASP A 434 -7.87 -23.85 -0.97
C ASP A 434 -6.48 -23.23 -0.90
N ILE A 435 -6.41 -22.06 -0.26
CA ILE A 435 -5.17 -21.34 0.04
C ILE A 435 -4.89 -21.29 1.55
N THR A 436 -5.61 -22.07 2.36
CA THR A 436 -5.49 -21.99 3.83
C THR A 436 -4.23 -22.66 4.37
N HIS A 437 -3.54 -23.46 3.56
CA HIS A 437 -2.30 -24.16 3.92
C HIS A 437 -1.08 -23.70 3.14
N THR A 438 -1.20 -22.65 2.33
CA THR A 438 -0.04 -21.94 1.78
C THR A 438 0.19 -20.65 2.57
N PRO A 439 1.41 -20.39 3.06
CA PRO A 439 1.72 -19.08 3.60
C PRO A 439 1.90 -18.02 2.50
N TRP A 440 1.87 -18.42 1.21
CA TRP A 440 2.05 -17.58 0.04
C TRP A 440 0.69 -17.23 -0.57
N ASP A 441 -0.29 -16.90 0.26
CA ASP A 441 -1.63 -16.48 -0.18
C ASP A 441 -1.60 -15.23 -1.10
N ILE A 442 -0.47 -14.50 -1.08
CA ILE A 442 -0.13 -13.46 -2.03
C ILE A 442 -0.18 -13.97 -3.47
N ASP A 443 0.13 -15.25 -3.73
CA ASP A 443 0.08 -15.86 -5.06
C ASP A 443 -1.35 -15.92 -5.64
N SER A 444 -2.36 -15.84 -4.77
CA SER A 444 -3.78 -15.74 -5.14
C SER A 444 -4.18 -14.35 -5.61
N ILE A 445 -3.43 -13.34 -5.17
CA ILE A 445 -3.64 -11.92 -5.49
C ILE A 445 -2.68 -11.47 -6.60
N TYR A 446 -1.48 -12.05 -6.66
CA TYR A 446 -0.38 -11.78 -7.56
C TYR A 446 0.23 -13.08 -8.05
N GLY A 447 0.83 -13.14 -9.23
CA GLY A 447 1.57 -14.34 -9.65
C GLY A 447 0.68 -15.51 -10.09
N GLN A 448 1.15 -16.72 -9.84
CA GLN A 448 0.74 -17.92 -10.57
C GLN A 448 -0.66 -18.43 -10.25
N PHE A 449 -1.15 -18.34 -9.00
CA PHE A 449 -2.53 -18.74 -8.71
C PHE A 449 -3.51 -17.73 -9.29
N ARG A 450 -3.15 -16.43 -9.31
CA ARG A 450 -3.96 -15.39 -9.94
C ARG A 450 -4.09 -15.58 -11.45
N GLU A 451 -3.02 -15.95 -12.14
CA GLU A 451 -3.08 -16.30 -13.57
C GLU A 451 -3.98 -17.52 -13.81
N PHE A 452 -3.92 -18.53 -12.95
CA PHE A 452 -4.83 -19.67 -13.04
C PHE A 452 -6.29 -19.27 -12.79
N TYR A 453 -6.55 -18.45 -11.77
CA TYR A 453 -7.87 -17.87 -11.48
C TYR A 453 -8.44 -17.18 -12.72
N LYS A 454 -7.66 -16.30 -13.37
CA LYS A 454 -8.08 -15.55 -14.56
C LYS A 454 -8.47 -16.48 -15.70
N ILE A 455 -7.66 -17.50 -15.98
CA ILE A 455 -7.97 -18.49 -17.02
C ILE A 455 -9.32 -19.18 -16.75
N LEU A 456 -9.61 -19.56 -15.51
CA LEU A 456 -10.89 -20.19 -15.16
C LEU A 456 -12.07 -19.24 -15.38
N VAL A 457 -11.96 -18.01 -14.86
CA VAL A 457 -13.02 -17.00 -14.92
C VAL A 457 -13.29 -16.50 -16.35
N GLU A 458 -12.27 -16.42 -17.20
CA GLU A 458 -12.41 -16.14 -18.64
C GLU A 458 -13.15 -17.25 -19.40
N ASN A 459 -13.19 -18.47 -18.86
CA ASN A 459 -13.90 -19.62 -19.42
C ASN A 459 -15.22 -19.92 -18.68
N ASP A 460 -15.80 -18.89 -18.04
CA ASP A 460 -17.07 -18.95 -17.30
C ASP A 460 -17.07 -19.97 -16.14
N ILE A 461 -15.90 -20.25 -15.56
CA ILE A 461 -15.77 -21.08 -14.35
C ILE A 461 -15.62 -20.14 -13.16
N SER A 462 -16.55 -20.23 -12.21
CA SER A 462 -16.46 -19.47 -10.97
C SER A 462 -15.37 -20.05 -10.07
N VAL A 463 -14.65 -19.18 -9.37
CA VAL A 463 -13.62 -19.55 -8.41
C VAL A 463 -13.94 -18.92 -7.07
N THR A 464 -14.06 -19.75 -6.03
CA THR A 464 -14.15 -19.28 -4.64
C THR A 464 -12.87 -19.63 -3.89
N GLU A 465 -12.25 -18.65 -3.26
CA GLU A 465 -11.09 -18.90 -2.38
C GLU A 465 -11.56 -19.33 -1.00
N ILE A 466 -11.17 -20.53 -0.58
CA ILE A 466 -11.29 -20.98 0.80
C ILE A 466 -10.13 -20.34 1.58
N ARG A 467 -10.48 -19.40 2.46
CA ARG A 467 -9.55 -18.66 3.34
C ARG A 467 -9.72 -18.99 4.82
N ASP A 468 -10.74 -19.76 5.17
CA ASP A 468 -10.98 -20.25 6.52
C ASP A 468 -10.98 -21.78 6.53
N ARG A 469 -10.09 -22.35 7.34
CA ARG A 469 -9.94 -23.79 7.53
C ARG A 469 -11.23 -24.47 8.00
N SER A 470 -12.12 -23.74 8.67
CA SER A 470 -13.43 -24.27 9.08
C SER A 470 -14.33 -24.68 7.90
N MET A 471 -14.08 -24.11 6.71
CA MET A 471 -14.76 -24.46 5.47
C MET A 471 -14.27 -25.77 4.87
N ILE A 472 -13.18 -26.36 5.37
CA ILE A 472 -12.67 -27.66 4.90
C ILE A 472 -13.47 -28.78 5.59
N ASN A 473 -14.70 -28.95 5.12
CA ASN A 473 -15.60 -30.01 5.56
C ASN A 473 -16.41 -30.52 4.35
N LEU A 474 -16.89 -31.76 4.42
CA LEU A 474 -17.57 -32.40 3.29
C LEU A 474 -18.76 -31.59 2.75
N THR A 475 -19.57 -31.00 3.64
CA THR A 475 -20.77 -30.25 3.25
C THR A 475 -20.42 -29.00 2.44
N THR A 476 -19.35 -28.30 2.81
CA THR A 476 -18.86 -27.15 2.06
C THR A 476 -18.18 -27.56 0.77
N LEU A 477 -17.27 -28.55 0.80
CA LEU A 477 -16.54 -28.98 -0.39
C LEU A 477 -17.47 -29.52 -1.49
N GLN A 478 -18.58 -30.18 -1.12
CA GLN A 478 -19.59 -30.67 -2.07
C GLN A 478 -20.36 -29.58 -2.81
N GLN A 479 -20.19 -28.30 -2.46
CA GLN A 479 -20.77 -27.18 -3.22
C GLN A 479 -19.98 -26.88 -4.50
N TYR A 480 -18.80 -27.45 -4.65
CA TYR A 480 -17.89 -27.21 -5.77
C TYR A 480 -17.71 -28.45 -6.64
N ASP A 481 -17.61 -28.25 -7.95
CA ASP A 481 -17.33 -29.30 -8.93
C ASP A 481 -15.89 -29.81 -8.81
N ALA A 482 -14.96 -28.94 -8.39
CA ALA A 482 -13.60 -29.30 -8.05
C ALA A 482 -13.01 -28.42 -6.94
N VAL A 483 -12.03 -28.96 -6.23
CA VAL A 483 -11.22 -28.26 -5.24
C VAL A 483 -9.75 -28.31 -5.67
N VAL A 484 -9.12 -27.15 -5.73
CA VAL A 484 -7.69 -26.99 -6.04
C VAL A 484 -6.98 -26.61 -4.74
N ILE A 485 -6.09 -27.47 -4.27
CA ILE A 485 -5.26 -27.23 -3.10
C ILE A 485 -3.95 -26.61 -3.59
N LEU A 486 -3.75 -25.34 -3.28
CA LEU A 486 -2.67 -24.52 -3.80
C LEU A 486 -1.51 -24.48 -2.80
N ASP A 487 -0.36 -24.97 -3.26
CA ASP A 487 0.93 -25.03 -2.57
C ASP A 487 0.88 -25.43 -1.09
N PRO A 488 0.29 -26.61 -0.77
CA PRO A 488 0.06 -27.07 0.60
C PRO A 488 1.32 -27.36 1.44
N CYS A 489 2.51 -27.20 0.86
CA CYS A 489 3.80 -27.52 1.48
C CYS A 489 4.78 -26.35 1.45
N ALA A 490 4.33 -25.14 1.08
CA ALA A 490 5.16 -23.96 1.13
C ALA A 490 5.58 -23.60 2.57
N TYR A 491 6.70 -22.89 2.66
CA TYR A 491 7.22 -22.32 3.89
C TYR A 491 7.34 -20.82 3.75
N ASP A 492 7.23 -20.08 4.84
CA ASP A 492 7.46 -18.64 4.86
C ASP A 492 8.25 -18.25 6.11
N ILE A 493 8.69 -17.00 6.13
CA ILE A 493 9.45 -16.39 7.21
C ILE A 493 8.48 -15.63 8.11
N ASN A 494 8.48 -15.99 9.39
CA ASN A 494 7.78 -15.25 10.42
C ASN A 494 8.68 -14.16 11.00
N GLU A 495 8.27 -12.90 10.87
CA GLU A 495 9.01 -11.71 11.32
C GLU A 495 8.45 -11.10 12.62
N THR A 496 7.70 -11.87 13.43
CA THR A 496 7.21 -11.37 14.72
C THR A 496 8.34 -10.81 15.62
N ASP A 497 9.53 -11.40 15.56
CA ASP A 497 10.76 -10.81 16.12
C ASP A 497 11.74 -10.50 14.97
N PRO A 498 11.98 -9.21 14.63
CA PRO A 498 12.87 -8.85 13.53
C PRO A 498 14.34 -9.21 13.79
N LEU A 499 14.71 -9.61 15.02
CA LEU A 499 16.06 -10.08 15.36
C LEU A 499 16.20 -11.61 15.40
N ASP A 500 15.10 -12.36 15.33
CA ASP A 500 15.09 -13.82 15.40
C ASP A 500 14.04 -14.38 14.44
N LEU A 501 14.38 -14.39 13.16
CA LEU A 501 13.51 -14.93 12.12
C LEU A 501 13.32 -16.45 12.30
N SER A 502 12.09 -16.90 12.10
CA SER A 502 11.76 -18.34 12.11
C SER A 502 11.05 -18.73 10.82
N VAL A 503 11.37 -19.93 10.32
CA VAL A 503 10.67 -20.52 9.16
C VAL A 503 9.49 -21.34 9.68
N PHE A 504 8.34 -21.19 9.04
CA PHE A 504 7.13 -21.97 9.35
C PHE A 504 6.48 -22.51 8.08
N SER A 505 5.67 -23.54 8.25
CA SER A 505 4.73 -24.04 7.25
C SER A 505 3.38 -24.34 7.91
N ILE A 506 2.32 -24.37 7.13
CA ILE A 506 0.97 -24.60 7.63
C ILE A 506 0.60 -26.06 7.38
N THR A 507 0.20 -26.77 8.44
CA THR A 507 -0.06 -28.22 8.38
C THR A 507 -1.56 -28.53 8.40
N PHE A 508 -1.92 -29.61 7.69
CA PHE A 508 -3.28 -30.14 7.67
C PHE A 508 -3.60 -30.91 8.95
N SER A 509 -4.83 -30.79 9.43
CA SER A 509 -5.38 -31.66 10.46
C SER A 509 -5.85 -33.00 9.87
N GLU A 510 -6.08 -33.98 10.74
CA GLU A 510 -6.64 -35.27 10.31
C GLU A 510 -8.07 -35.09 9.77
N GLU A 511 -8.87 -34.21 10.39
CA GLU A 511 -10.23 -33.90 9.96
C GLU A 511 -10.26 -33.26 8.57
N GLU A 512 -9.36 -32.32 8.29
CA GLU A 512 -9.25 -31.66 6.98
C GLU A 512 -8.86 -32.67 5.89
N THR A 513 -7.86 -33.50 6.19
CA THR A 513 -7.40 -34.55 5.26
C THR A 513 -8.51 -35.58 5.01
N GLN A 514 -9.30 -35.91 6.04
CA GLN A 514 -10.46 -36.80 5.91
C GLN A 514 -11.57 -36.15 5.08
N ALA A 515 -11.84 -34.86 5.25
CA ALA A 515 -12.83 -34.13 4.46
C ALA A 515 -12.50 -34.17 2.96
N TYR A 516 -11.22 -33.98 2.59
CA TYR A 516 -10.78 -34.14 1.21
C TYR A 516 -10.96 -35.57 0.68
N GLN A 517 -10.62 -36.58 1.49
CA GLN A 517 -10.83 -37.98 1.10
C GLN A 517 -12.31 -38.30 0.91
N ASP A 518 -13.18 -37.84 1.80
CA ASP A 518 -14.61 -38.06 1.74
C ASP A 518 -15.22 -37.35 0.52
N TYR A 519 -14.77 -36.13 0.21
CA TYR A 519 -15.17 -35.39 -0.99
C TYR A 519 -14.77 -36.13 -2.27
N PHE A 520 -13.53 -36.60 -2.36
CA PHE A 520 -13.05 -37.42 -3.48
C PHE A 520 -13.83 -38.73 -3.63
N ASN A 521 -14.07 -39.44 -2.51
CA ASN A 521 -14.85 -40.68 -2.50
C ASN A 521 -16.31 -40.47 -2.89
N ALA A 522 -16.87 -39.28 -2.66
CA ALA A 522 -18.19 -38.87 -3.11
C ALA A 522 -18.24 -38.49 -4.60
N GLY A 523 -17.09 -38.51 -5.30
CA GLY A 523 -16.97 -38.22 -6.74
C GLY A 523 -16.47 -36.81 -7.05
N GLY A 524 -16.06 -36.03 -6.05
CA GLY A 524 -15.51 -34.69 -6.22
C GLY A 524 -14.12 -34.68 -6.87
N GLY A 525 -13.83 -33.68 -7.69
CA GLY A 525 -12.52 -33.51 -8.32
C GLY A 525 -11.52 -32.80 -7.40
N ILE A 526 -10.34 -33.38 -7.18
CA ILE A 526 -9.26 -32.71 -6.43
C ILE A 526 -8.05 -32.51 -7.34
N PHE A 527 -7.53 -31.29 -7.35
CA PHE A 527 -6.24 -30.94 -7.94
C PHE A 527 -5.30 -30.46 -6.84
N VAL A 528 -4.12 -31.05 -6.75
CA VAL A 528 -3.07 -30.57 -5.84
C VAL A 528 -1.98 -29.95 -6.69
N VAL A 529 -1.72 -28.67 -6.45
CA VAL A 529 -0.79 -27.87 -7.24
C VAL A 529 0.33 -27.42 -6.31
N ALA A 530 1.50 -28.02 -6.47
CA ALA A 530 2.73 -27.56 -5.82
C ALA A 530 3.57 -26.86 -6.89
N LEU A 531 3.81 -25.57 -6.73
CA LEU A 531 4.61 -24.76 -7.64
C LEU A 531 5.88 -24.39 -6.89
N SER A 532 7.04 -24.72 -7.47
CA SER A 532 8.37 -24.55 -6.85
C SER A 532 9.10 -23.36 -7.42
#